data_AF-A0A3M7EGM1-F1
#
_entry.id   AF-A0A3M7EGM1-F1
#
_cell.length_a   1.000
_cell.length_b   1.000
_cell.length_c   1.000
_cell.angle_alpha   90.00
_cell.angle_beta   90.00
_cell.angle_gamma   90.00
#
_symmetry.space_group_name_H-M   'P 1'
#
loop_
_entity.id
_entity.type
_entity.pdbx_description
1 polymer ?
#
loop_
_entity_poly.entity_id
_entity_poly.type
_entity_poly.pdbx_seq_one_letter_code
_entity_poly.pdbx_strand_id
1 'polypeptide(L)'
;MAQQLSVAPLPFSYKAFFLYIEPVATAVGAYYAWFQQDEYMRLTYSTAADVLVSPANAPSYYNSNEVRTGSRIKGQAGTYNAFVIPPLTFAQGVSTREHITLLQLANLYLVFAINEALVLRATNDLKVWRIFLVGLLIADFGHLWSVHALGWPIYYQFWTWNSIHWGNLGFVYVGASMRMAFLSGLGLASSRSGAGGKRKKVR
;
A
#
# COMPACT_ATOMS: atom_id res chain seq x y z
N MET A 1 22.99 -10.78 -36.02
CA MET A 1 23.03 -11.39 -34.67
C MET A 1 23.22 -10.28 -33.66
N ALA A 2 22.18 -9.92 -32.91
CA ALA A 2 22.28 -8.87 -31.91
C ALA A 2 23.11 -9.37 -30.73
N GLN A 3 24.20 -8.67 -30.42
CA GLN A 3 25.04 -8.93 -29.25
C GLN A 3 24.17 -8.78 -27.99
N GLN A 4 23.86 -9.91 -27.33
CA GLN A 4 23.40 -9.90 -25.94
C GLN A 4 24.54 -9.32 -25.10
N LEU A 5 24.51 -8.01 -24.86
CA LEU A 5 25.33 -7.37 -23.85
C LEU A 5 25.00 -8.06 -22.53
N SER A 6 25.93 -8.87 -22.02
CA SER A 6 25.77 -9.56 -20.74
C SER A 6 25.60 -8.52 -19.65
N VAL A 7 24.35 -8.27 -19.27
CA VAL A 7 24.05 -7.44 -18.12
C VAL A 7 24.63 -8.15 -16.91
N ALA A 8 25.41 -7.43 -16.09
CA ALA A 8 25.88 -7.95 -14.82
C ALA A 8 24.68 -8.49 -14.03
N PRO A 9 24.80 -9.66 -13.37
CA PRO A 9 23.69 -10.26 -12.65
C PRO A 9 23.12 -9.25 -11.63
N LEU A 10 21.79 -9.08 -11.64
CA LEU A 10 21.08 -8.17 -10.75
C LEU A 10 21.56 -8.34 -9.29
N PRO A 11 21.77 -7.24 -8.55
CA PRO A 11 22.10 -7.28 -7.12
C PRO A 11 21.12 -8.16 -6.35
N PHE A 12 21.64 -8.89 -5.37
CA PHE A 12 20.85 -9.80 -4.55
C PHE A 12 19.67 -9.09 -3.86
N SER A 13 19.86 -7.86 -3.38
CA SER A 13 18.81 -7.06 -2.74
C SER A 13 17.59 -6.86 -3.64
N TYR A 14 17.81 -6.49 -4.90
CA TYR A 14 16.72 -6.30 -5.87
C TYR A 14 16.05 -7.62 -6.23
N LYS A 15 16.81 -8.71 -6.37
CA LYS A 15 16.22 -10.03 -6.62
C LYS A 15 15.36 -10.50 -5.44
N ALA A 16 15.88 -10.42 -4.23
CA ALA A 16 15.16 -10.83 -3.03
C ALA A 16 13.85 -10.04 -2.87
N PHE A 17 13.94 -8.72 -3.02
CA PHE A 17 12.78 -7.84 -2.87
C PHE A 17 11.73 -8.06 -3.98
N PHE A 18 12.09 -7.76 -5.23
CA PHE A 18 11.12 -7.74 -6.34
C PHE A 18 10.60 -9.12 -6.73
N LEU A 19 11.40 -10.18 -6.56
CA LEU A 19 10.96 -11.51 -6.97
C LEU A 19 10.26 -12.27 -5.84
N TYR A 20 10.57 -12.01 -4.56
CA TYR A 20 10.05 -12.84 -3.46
C TYR A 20 9.25 -12.05 -2.45
N ILE A 21 9.84 -11.00 -1.86
CA ILE A 21 9.20 -10.27 -0.76
C ILE A 21 7.95 -9.55 -1.25
N GLU A 22 8.07 -8.84 -2.37
CA GLU A 22 7.01 -8.01 -2.92
C GLU A 22 5.79 -8.82 -3.39
N PRO A 23 5.93 -9.86 -4.25
CA PRO A 23 4.78 -10.66 -4.65
C PRO A 23 4.05 -11.33 -3.48
N VAL A 24 4.80 -11.78 -2.45
CA VAL A 24 4.22 -12.39 -1.26
C VAL A 24 3.46 -11.35 -0.43
N ALA A 25 4.05 -10.18 -0.20
CA ALA A 25 3.39 -9.10 0.54
C ALA A 25 2.09 -8.64 -0.15
N THR A 26 2.12 -8.47 -1.47
CA THR A 26 0.90 -8.16 -2.24
C THR A 26 -0.14 -9.27 -2.11
N ALA A 27 0.26 -10.55 -2.18
CA ALA A 27 -0.65 -11.68 -2.00
C ALA A 27 -1.27 -11.73 -0.59
N VAL A 28 -0.53 -11.33 0.44
CA VAL A 28 -1.09 -11.17 1.80
C VAL A 28 -2.15 -10.06 1.81
N GLY A 29 -1.89 -8.93 1.15
CA GLY A 29 -2.89 -7.87 0.96
C GLY A 29 -4.16 -8.40 0.28
N ALA A 30 -4.03 -9.21 -0.77
CA ALA A 30 -5.16 -9.86 -1.43
C ALA A 30 -5.93 -10.78 -0.48
N TYR A 31 -5.23 -11.57 0.35
CA TYR A 31 -5.83 -12.45 1.34
C TYR A 31 -6.69 -11.68 2.35
N TYR A 32 -6.21 -10.56 2.89
CA TYR A 32 -6.99 -9.74 3.81
C TYR A 32 -8.26 -9.16 3.16
N ALA A 33 -8.12 -8.59 1.95
CA ALA A 33 -9.25 -8.04 1.22
C ALA A 33 -10.27 -9.10 0.79
N TRP A 34 -9.86 -10.36 0.65
CA TRP A 34 -10.75 -11.47 0.27
C TRP A 34 -11.45 -12.11 1.46
N PHE A 35 -10.69 -12.46 2.50
CA PHE A 35 -11.16 -13.34 3.58
C PHE A 35 -11.36 -12.64 4.93
N GLN A 36 -10.75 -11.48 5.15
CA GLN A 36 -10.75 -10.79 6.44
C GLN A 36 -11.24 -9.34 6.30
N GLN A 37 -12.37 -9.16 5.61
CA GLN A 37 -12.87 -7.85 5.22
C GLN A 37 -13.24 -6.95 6.39
N ASP A 38 -13.93 -7.48 7.41
CA ASP A 38 -14.30 -6.70 8.60
C ASP A 38 -13.06 -6.19 9.34
N GLU A 39 -12.06 -7.05 9.52
CA GLU A 39 -10.80 -6.69 10.18
C GLU A 39 -10.02 -5.69 9.33
N TYR A 40 -9.94 -5.91 8.01
CA TYR A 40 -9.28 -5.01 7.08
C TYR A 40 -9.88 -3.60 7.14
N MET A 41 -11.21 -3.49 7.11
CA MET A 41 -11.92 -2.20 7.21
C MET A 41 -11.68 -1.54 8.57
N ARG A 42 -11.86 -2.29 9.67
CA ARG A 42 -11.70 -1.76 11.04
C ARG A 42 -10.29 -1.24 11.31
N LEU A 43 -9.26 -1.93 10.82
CA LEU A 43 -7.88 -1.51 10.99
C LEU A 43 -7.52 -0.34 10.05
N THR A 44 -8.14 -0.25 8.88
CA THR A 44 -7.92 0.83 7.91
C THR A 44 -8.56 2.13 8.36
N TYR A 45 -9.78 2.06 8.88
CA TYR A 45 -10.51 3.17 9.47
C TYR A 45 -11.40 2.69 10.60
N SER A 46 -11.19 3.25 11.80
CA SER A 46 -12.11 3.03 12.91
C SER A 46 -13.33 3.93 12.78
N THR A 47 -14.52 3.34 12.94
CA THR A 47 -15.78 4.09 12.94
C THR A 47 -16.00 4.71 14.31
N ALA A 48 -16.80 5.78 14.40
CA ALA A 48 -17.22 6.36 15.68
C ALA A 48 -17.79 5.31 16.66
N ALA A 49 -18.47 4.28 16.16
CA ALA A 49 -18.93 3.15 16.96
C ALA A 49 -17.77 2.38 17.63
N ASP A 50 -16.63 2.19 16.95
CA ASP A 50 -15.45 1.53 17.53
C ASP A 50 -14.82 2.36 18.65
N VAL A 51 -14.81 3.69 18.47
CA VAL A 51 -14.31 4.65 19.47
C VAL A 51 -15.19 4.69 20.73
N LEU A 52 -16.51 4.54 20.56
CA LEU A 52 -17.46 4.50 21.68
C LEU A 52 -17.42 3.18 22.47
N VAL A 53 -17.01 2.08 21.83
CA VAL A 53 -16.93 0.74 22.46
C VAL A 53 -15.54 0.48 23.07
N SER A 54 -14.47 1.09 22.56
CA SER A 54 -13.11 0.91 23.08
C SER A 54 -12.28 2.21 23.02
N PRO A 55 -12.51 3.16 23.95
CA PRO A 55 -11.84 4.46 23.96
C PRO A 55 -10.31 4.37 24.17
N ALA A 56 -9.80 3.23 24.66
CA ALA A 56 -8.36 3.01 24.84
C ALA A 56 -7.57 2.81 23.52
N ASN A 57 -8.26 2.44 22.43
CA ASN A 57 -7.64 2.19 21.12
C ASN A 57 -7.98 3.28 20.09
N ALA A 58 -8.61 4.38 20.53
CA ALA A 58 -8.93 5.49 19.66
C ALA A 58 -7.63 6.12 19.13
N PRO A 59 -7.43 6.21 17.80
CA PRO A 59 -6.21 6.80 17.25
C PRO A 59 -6.07 8.25 17.69
N SER A 60 -4.86 8.67 18.08
CA SER A 60 -4.61 10.00 18.67
C SER A 60 -4.93 11.18 17.73
N TYR A 61 -5.15 10.92 16.44
CA TYR A 61 -5.55 11.91 15.43
C TYR A 61 -7.06 12.15 15.37
N TYR A 62 -7.89 11.33 16.03
CA TYR A 62 -9.33 11.54 16.06
C TYR A 62 -9.67 12.70 17.01
N ASN A 63 -10.20 13.79 16.46
CA ASN A 63 -10.71 14.90 17.25
C ASN A 63 -12.04 14.48 17.90
N SER A 64 -12.02 14.21 19.21
CA SER A 64 -13.20 13.90 20.03
C SER A 64 -14.34 14.94 19.92
N ASN A 65 -14.06 16.13 19.38
CA ASN A 65 -15.04 17.19 19.18
C ASN A 65 -15.99 16.96 17.97
N GLU A 66 -15.62 16.13 16.99
CA GLU A 66 -16.50 15.84 15.84
C GLU A 66 -17.65 14.92 16.21
N VAL A 67 -17.41 13.95 17.11
CA VAL A 67 -18.45 13.04 17.64
C VAL A 67 -19.52 13.81 18.43
N ARG A 68 -19.17 14.96 19.02
CA ARG A 68 -20.09 15.78 19.82
C ARG A 68 -21.02 16.66 18.98
N THR A 69 -20.80 16.78 17.68
CA THR A 69 -21.51 17.76 16.81
C THR A 69 -22.72 17.16 16.07
N GLY A 70 -23.17 15.96 16.45
CA GLY A 70 -24.39 15.33 15.93
C GLY A 70 -25.69 15.66 16.68
N SER A 71 -25.66 16.48 17.74
CA SER A 71 -26.87 16.76 18.53
C SER A 71 -26.92 18.19 19.04
N ARG A 72 -27.30 19.11 18.16
CA ARG A 72 -27.94 20.36 18.58
C ARG A 72 -28.96 20.84 17.56
N ILE A 73 -30.07 20.12 17.43
CA ILE A 73 -31.30 20.69 16.88
C ILE A 73 -31.79 21.72 17.91
N LYS A 74 -31.63 23.01 17.61
CA LYS A 74 -32.19 24.12 18.39
C LYS A 74 -33.70 24.20 18.11
N GLY A 75 -34.50 23.95 19.14
CA GLY A 75 -35.80 24.59 19.39
C GLY A 75 -36.96 24.24 18.47
N GLN A 76 -37.84 23.33 18.92
CA GLN A 76 -39.29 23.46 18.70
C GLN A 76 -40.05 22.57 19.67
N ALA A 77 -40.76 23.15 20.63
CA ALA A 77 -41.65 22.40 21.53
C ALA A 77 -42.78 21.76 20.72
N GLY A 78 -42.69 20.46 20.48
CA GLY A 78 -43.71 19.65 19.85
C GLY A 78 -43.60 18.23 20.42
N THR A 79 -44.73 17.66 20.82
CA THR A 79 -44.83 16.30 21.36
C THR A 79 -44.36 15.28 20.31
N TYR A 80 -43.10 14.86 20.41
CA TYR A 80 -42.63 13.69 19.67
C TYR A 80 -43.02 12.45 20.49
N ASN A 81 -43.84 11.58 19.90
CA ASN A 81 -43.91 10.19 20.35
C ASN A 81 -42.47 9.71 20.48
N ALA A 82 -42.10 9.16 21.65
CA ALA A 82 -40.75 8.70 21.91
C ALA A 82 -40.27 7.89 20.70
N PHE A 83 -39.33 8.46 19.94
CA PHE A 83 -38.61 7.74 18.90
C PHE A 83 -37.93 6.60 19.65
N VAL A 84 -38.52 5.40 19.55
CA VAL A 84 -37.97 4.18 20.12
C VAL A 84 -36.57 4.11 19.56
N ILE A 85 -35.57 4.39 20.39
CA ILE A 85 -34.17 4.18 20.03
C ILE A 85 -34.13 2.67 19.75
N PRO A 86 -33.93 2.23 18.50
CA PRO A 86 -33.73 0.81 18.27
C PRO A 86 -32.56 0.39 19.16
N PRO A 87 -32.61 -0.80 19.81
CA PRO A 87 -31.45 -1.29 20.54
C PRO A 87 -30.26 -1.16 19.60
N LEU A 88 -29.22 -0.46 20.04
CA LEU A 88 -28.02 -0.23 19.27
C LEU A 88 -27.43 -1.60 18.94
N THR A 89 -27.80 -2.13 17.77
CA THR A 89 -27.26 -3.36 17.20
C THR A 89 -25.87 -3.01 16.69
N PHE A 90 -24.94 -2.95 17.63
CA PHE A 90 -23.53 -2.68 17.35
C PHE A 90 -22.95 -3.78 16.45
N ALA A 91 -22.23 -3.35 15.41
CA ALA A 91 -21.57 -4.11 14.35
C ALA A 91 -22.50 -4.81 13.33
N GLN A 92 -23.09 -4.01 12.42
CA GLN A 92 -23.34 -4.54 11.09
C GLN A 92 -21.96 -4.76 10.45
N GLY A 93 -21.64 -5.99 10.06
CA GLY A 93 -20.41 -6.29 9.32
C GLY A 93 -20.34 -5.54 7.98
N VAL A 94 -19.29 -5.79 7.21
CA VAL A 94 -19.07 -5.14 5.91
C VAL A 94 -20.34 -5.13 5.06
N SER A 95 -20.77 -3.94 4.62
CA SER A 95 -21.95 -3.78 3.78
C SER A 95 -21.76 -4.45 2.41
N THR A 96 -22.85 -4.74 1.69
CA THR A 96 -22.76 -5.37 0.36
C THR A 96 -21.88 -4.58 -0.62
N ARG A 97 -21.91 -3.24 -0.55
CA ARG A 97 -21.09 -2.39 -1.42
C ARG A 97 -19.61 -2.53 -1.10
N GLU A 98 -19.27 -2.45 0.19
CA GLU A 98 -17.89 -2.60 0.65
C GLU A 98 -17.36 -4.00 0.33
N HIS A 99 -18.17 -5.04 0.54
CA HIS A 99 -17.82 -6.43 0.20
C HIS A 99 -17.46 -6.58 -1.28
N ILE A 100 -18.29 -6.03 -2.18
CA ILE A 100 -18.02 -6.04 -3.63
C ILE A 100 -16.73 -5.29 -3.94
N THR A 101 -16.52 -4.10 -3.38
CA THR A 101 -15.31 -3.31 -3.64
C THR A 101 -14.04 -3.99 -3.11
N LEU A 102 -14.11 -4.66 -1.95
CA LEU A 102 -13.00 -5.39 -1.37
C LEU A 102 -12.67 -6.64 -2.18
N LEU A 103 -13.67 -7.35 -2.71
CA LEU A 103 -13.43 -8.46 -3.64
C LEU A 103 -12.79 -7.98 -4.95
N GLN A 104 -13.22 -6.83 -5.48
CA GLN A 104 -12.60 -6.21 -6.66
C GLN A 104 -11.15 -5.81 -6.36
N LEU A 105 -10.88 -5.23 -5.19
CA LEU A 105 -9.54 -4.90 -4.71
C LEU A 105 -8.67 -6.14 -4.55
N ALA A 106 -9.20 -7.20 -3.94
CA ALA A 106 -8.51 -8.46 -3.73
C ALA A 106 -8.13 -9.13 -5.06
N ASN A 107 -9.04 -9.10 -6.04
CA ASN A 107 -8.77 -9.57 -7.39
C ASN A 107 -7.65 -8.74 -8.07
N LEU A 108 -7.65 -7.42 -7.89
CA LEU A 108 -6.59 -6.54 -8.40
C LEU A 108 -5.23 -6.82 -7.75
N TYR A 109 -5.19 -7.03 -6.44
CA TYR A 109 -3.96 -7.40 -5.74
C TYR A 109 -3.44 -8.77 -6.14
N LEU A 110 -4.34 -9.74 -6.38
CA LEU A 110 -3.92 -11.07 -6.84
C LEU A 110 -3.26 -11.01 -8.22
N VAL A 111 -3.87 -10.29 -9.17
CA VAL A 111 -3.25 -10.14 -10.50
C VAL A 111 -1.95 -9.34 -10.44
N PHE A 112 -1.82 -8.38 -9.53
CA PHE A 112 -0.58 -7.66 -9.29
C PHE A 112 0.52 -8.60 -8.77
N ALA A 113 0.24 -9.38 -7.72
CA ALA A 113 1.16 -10.36 -7.14
C ALA A 113 1.63 -11.38 -8.19
N ILE A 114 0.71 -11.87 -9.03
CA ILE A 114 1.04 -12.80 -10.12
C ILE A 114 1.95 -12.12 -11.15
N ASN A 115 1.66 -10.89 -11.57
CA ASN A 115 2.50 -10.19 -12.54
C ASN A 115 3.89 -9.88 -11.97
N GLU A 116 3.99 -9.40 -10.73
CA GLU A 116 5.27 -9.17 -10.05
C GLU A 116 6.09 -10.48 -9.98
N ALA A 117 5.42 -11.59 -9.65
CA ALA A 117 6.08 -12.88 -9.60
C ALA A 117 6.54 -13.38 -10.97
N LEU A 118 5.68 -13.33 -11.99
CA LEU A 118 5.91 -14.01 -13.26
C LEU A 118 6.65 -13.16 -14.29
N VAL A 119 6.29 -11.88 -14.46
CA VAL A 119 6.83 -11.03 -15.54
C VAL A 119 8.34 -10.83 -15.37
N LEU A 120 8.79 -10.52 -14.14
CA LEU A 120 10.21 -10.31 -13.86
C LEU A 120 11.02 -11.62 -13.86
N ARG A 121 10.37 -12.78 -13.65
CA ARG A 121 11.00 -14.09 -13.83
C ARG A 121 11.08 -14.53 -15.28
N ALA A 122 10.16 -14.07 -16.13
CA ALA A 122 10.09 -14.43 -17.53
C ALA A 122 11.15 -13.74 -18.41
N THR A 123 11.79 -12.67 -17.91
CA THR A 123 12.78 -11.93 -18.69
C THR A 123 13.93 -11.37 -17.86
N ASN A 124 15.12 -11.34 -18.46
CA ASN A 124 16.30 -10.67 -17.92
C ASN A 124 16.55 -9.30 -18.59
N ASP A 125 15.62 -8.82 -19.44
CA ASP A 125 15.74 -7.53 -20.10
C ASP A 125 15.47 -6.37 -19.14
N LEU A 126 16.52 -5.58 -18.85
CA LEU A 126 16.42 -4.39 -18.00
C LEU A 126 15.43 -3.35 -18.51
N LYS A 127 15.15 -3.28 -19.82
CA LYS A 127 14.13 -2.37 -20.35
C LYS A 127 12.74 -2.79 -19.87
N VAL A 128 12.43 -4.08 -19.91
CA VAL A 128 11.16 -4.61 -19.41
C VAL A 128 11.05 -4.37 -17.91
N TRP A 129 12.11 -4.67 -17.15
CA TRP A 129 12.17 -4.39 -15.72
C TRP A 129 11.90 -2.91 -15.42
N ARG A 130 12.57 -1.98 -16.09
CA ARG A 130 12.38 -0.54 -15.86
C ARG A 130 10.95 -0.09 -16.17
N ILE A 131 10.38 -0.51 -17.30
CA ILE A 131 9.02 -0.13 -17.69
C ILE A 131 8.01 -0.68 -16.67
N PHE A 132 8.17 -1.94 -16.28
CA PHE A 132 7.31 -2.56 -15.28
C PHE A 132 7.40 -1.83 -13.93
N LEU A 133 8.61 -1.60 -13.41
CA LEU A 133 8.82 -0.92 -12.13
C LEU A 133 8.37 0.55 -12.13
N VAL A 134 8.38 1.25 -13.27
CA VAL A 134 7.77 2.58 -13.39
C VAL A 134 6.26 2.50 -13.16
N GLY A 135 5.59 1.50 -13.75
CA GLY A 135 4.16 1.26 -13.53
C GLY A 135 3.86 0.98 -12.05
N LEU A 136 4.66 0.15 -11.40
CA LEU A 136 4.50 -0.13 -9.97
C LEU A 136 4.79 1.11 -9.11
N LEU A 137 5.78 1.93 -9.46
CA LEU A 137 6.09 3.16 -8.73
C LEU A 137 4.93 4.17 -8.78
N ILE A 138 4.23 4.26 -9.92
CA ILE A 138 3.01 5.06 -10.01
C ILE A 138 1.92 4.49 -9.10
N ALA A 139 1.78 3.16 -9.06
CA ALA A 139 0.84 2.49 -8.16
C ALA A 139 1.17 2.73 -6.68
N ASP A 140 2.46 2.76 -6.30
CA ASP A 140 2.89 3.08 -4.93
C ASP A 140 2.41 4.46 -4.50
N PHE A 141 2.59 5.48 -5.35
CA PHE A 141 2.12 6.84 -5.04
C PHE A 141 0.60 6.89 -4.95
N GLY A 142 -0.12 6.17 -5.83
CA GLY A 142 -1.57 6.04 -5.75
C GLY A 142 -2.02 5.37 -4.44
N HIS A 143 -1.32 4.32 -4.01
CA HIS A 143 -1.61 3.62 -2.76
C HIS A 143 -1.35 4.49 -1.53
N LEU A 144 -0.22 5.20 -1.49
CA LEU A 144 0.06 6.18 -0.42
C LEU A 144 -0.98 7.29 -0.38
N TRP A 145 -1.42 7.79 -1.54
CA TRP A 145 -2.47 8.80 -1.60
C TRP A 145 -3.83 8.26 -1.14
N SER A 146 -4.11 6.97 -1.31
CA SER A 146 -5.42 6.38 -0.97
C SER A 146 -5.83 6.58 0.49
N VAL A 147 -4.85 6.66 1.40
CA VAL A 147 -5.07 6.89 2.84
C VAL A 147 -5.03 8.36 3.25
N HIS A 148 -4.97 9.31 2.31
CA HIS A 148 -4.92 10.75 2.59
C HIS A 148 -6.13 11.24 3.40
N ALA A 149 -7.27 10.56 3.28
CA ALA A 149 -8.47 10.86 4.07
C ALA A 149 -8.25 10.70 5.60
N LEU A 150 -7.24 9.93 6.03
CA LEU A 150 -6.85 9.80 7.44
C LEU A 150 -6.10 11.05 7.96
N GLY A 151 -5.75 11.99 7.08
CA GLY A 151 -5.04 13.21 7.40
C GLY A 151 -3.52 13.08 7.33
N TRP A 152 -2.84 14.23 7.31
CA TRP A 152 -1.38 14.31 7.20
C TRP A 152 -0.57 13.52 8.24
N PRO A 153 -0.98 13.43 9.54
CA PRO A 153 -0.20 12.74 10.57
C PRO A 153 0.13 11.29 10.24
N ILE A 154 -0.74 10.61 9.49
CA ILE A 154 -0.55 9.19 9.16
C ILE A 154 0.74 8.95 8.35
N TYR A 155 1.24 9.94 7.60
CA TYR A 155 2.42 9.75 6.74
C TYR A 155 3.75 9.76 7.49
N TYR A 156 3.80 10.39 8.67
CA TYR A 156 5.05 10.60 9.40
C TYR A 156 5.04 10.08 10.84
N GLN A 157 3.88 9.86 11.44
CA GLN A 157 3.75 9.31 12.80
C GLN A 157 3.80 7.78 12.79
N PHE A 158 4.89 7.20 12.26
CA PHE A 158 5.01 5.74 12.13
C PHE A 158 4.97 4.99 13.49
N TRP A 159 5.21 5.70 14.60
CA TRP A 159 5.07 5.16 15.95
C TRP A 159 3.62 4.97 16.41
N THR A 160 2.64 5.53 15.68
CA THR A 160 1.20 5.31 15.95
C THR A 160 0.57 4.32 14.99
N TRP A 161 1.35 3.72 14.08
CA TRP A 161 0.83 2.80 13.08
C TRP A 161 0.45 1.46 13.70
N ASN A 162 -0.77 1.02 13.38
CA ASN A 162 -1.22 -0.35 13.62
C ASN A 162 -0.71 -1.29 12.51
N SER A 163 -1.06 -2.58 12.60
CA SER A 163 -0.63 -3.61 11.65
C SER A 163 -0.96 -3.31 10.19
N ILE A 164 -2.15 -2.78 9.88
CA ILE A 164 -2.52 -2.49 8.49
C ILE A 164 -1.80 -1.24 7.97
N HIS A 165 -1.54 -0.25 8.83
CA HIS A 165 -0.76 0.93 8.42
C HIS A 165 0.70 0.58 8.12
N TRP A 166 1.29 -0.36 8.85
CA TRP A 166 2.61 -0.89 8.49
C TRP A 166 2.63 -1.53 7.10
N GLY A 167 1.57 -2.23 6.72
CA GLY A 167 1.40 -2.76 5.35
C GLY A 167 1.15 -1.67 4.31
N ASN A 168 0.16 -0.81 4.55
CA ASN A 168 -0.30 0.18 3.58
C ASN A 168 0.68 1.36 3.39
N LEU A 169 1.47 1.71 4.40
CA LEU A 169 2.44 2.82 4.34
C LEU A 169 3.87 2.32 4.43
N GLY A 170 4.20 1.57 5.48
CA GLY A 170 5.58 1.15 5.75
C GLY A 170 6.15 0.30 4.61
N PHE A 171 5.45 -0.77 4.23
CA PHE A 171 5.87 -1.64 3.15
C PHE A 171 5.92 -0.92 1.80
N VAL A 172 4.92 -0.08 1.52
CA VAL A 172 4.86 0.70 0.27
C VAL A 172 5.98 1.74 0.19
N TYR A 173 6.36 2.37 1.31
CA TYR A 173 7.55 3.24 1.33
C TYR A 173 8.83 2.49 0.99
N VAL A 174 9.01 1.29 1.55
CA VAL A 174 10.17 0.43 1.21
C VAL A 174 10.13 0.07 -0.27
N GLY A 175 8.99 -0.37 -0.80
CA GLY A 175 8.79 -0.69 -2.22
C GLY A 175 9.11 0.48 -3.14
N ALA A 176 8.48 1.63 -2.91
CA ALA A 176 8.73 2.85 -3.67
C ALA A 176 10.22 3.24 -3.62
N SER A 177 10.87 3.15 -2.46
CA SER A 177 12.30 3.47 -2.32
C SER A 177 13.20 2.52 -3.13
N MET A 178 12.90 1.21 -3.12
CA MET A 178 13.63 0.20 -3.90
C MET A 178 13.45 0.43 -5.40
N ARG A 179 12.24 0.77 -5.83
CA ARG A 179 11.94 1.09 -7.23
C ARG A 179 12.65 2.38 -7.67
N MET A 180 12.61 3.43 -6.87
CA MET A 180 13.35 4.67 -7.13
C MET A 180 14.86 4.41 -7.24
N ALA A 181 15.43 3.62 -6.32
CA ALA A 181 16.84 3.24 -6.36
C ALA A 181 17.19 2.44 -7.62
N PHE A 182 16.37 1.46 -7.99
CA PHE A 182 16.58 0.67 -9.20
C PHE A 182 16.50 1.51 -10.48
N LEU A 183 15.49 2.37 -10.59
CA LEU A 183 15.24 3.20 -11.77
C LEU A 183 16.31 4.27 -11.97
N SER A 184 16.86 4.80 -10.88
CA SER A 184 18.02 5.70 -10.91
C SER A 184 19.36 4.98 -11.12
N GLY A 185 19.35 3.64 -11.16
CA GLY A 185 20.52 2.81 -11.41
C GLY A 185 21.43 2.60 -10.20
N LEU A 186 20.99 2.95 -8.99
CA LEU A 186 21.75 2.66 -7.77
C LEU A 186 21.93 1.14 -7.63
N GLY A 187 23.15 0.69 -7.36
CA GLY A 187 23.48 -0.73 -7.19
C GLY A 187 23.57 -1.54 -8.48
N LEU A 188 23.14 -1.01 -9.63
CA LEU A 188 23.37 -1.67 -10.92
C LEU A 188 24.81 -1.38 -11.36
N ALA A 189 25.63 -2.42 -11.47
CA ALA A 189 27.01 -2.27 -11.94
C ALA A 189 27.01 -1.64 -13.33
N SER A 190 27.35 -0.36 -13.41
CA SER A 190 27.59 0.31 -14.68
C SER A 190 28.89 -0.26 -15.22
N SER A 191 28.82 -1.16 -16.20
CA SER A 191 29.94 -1.37 -17.11
C SER A 191 30.06 -0.10 -17.96
N ARG A 192 30.58 0.96 -17.34
CA ARG A 192 31.03 2.13 -18.06
C ARG A 192 32.32 1.69 -18.73
N SER A 193 32.19 1.26 -19.98
CA SER A 193 33.28 0.95 -20.88
C SER A 193 34.34 2.04 -20.77
N GLY A 194 35.43 1.73 -20.07
CA GLY A 194 36.65 2.50 -20.09
C GLY A 194 37.32 2.29 -21.44
N ALA A 195 36.81 2.95 -22.48
CA ALA A 195 37.50 3.15 -23.74
C ALA A 195 38.68 4.13 -23.55
N GLY A 196 39.60 3.78 -22.65
CA GLY A 196 40.91 4.39 -22.53
C GLY A 196 41.85 3.61 -23.44
N GLY A 197 41.89 3.98 -24.72
CA GLY A 197 42.86 3.45 -25.67
C GLY A 197 44.28 3.63 -25.16
N LYS A 198 44.85 2.60 -24.54
CA LYS A 198 46.29 2.53 -24.28
C LYS A 198 46.99 2.25 -25.60
N ARG A 199 47.34 3.35 -26.27
CA ARG A 199 48.24 3.40 -27.41
C ARG A 199 49.52 2.64 -27.06
N LYS A 200 49.74 1.51 -27.74
CA LYS A 200 50.92 0.65 -27.62
C LYS A 200 52.16 1.51 -27.92
N LYS A 201 53.01 1.77 -26.92
CA LYS A 201 54.30 2.43 -27.15
C LYS A 201 55.28 1.33 -27.54
N VAL A 202 55.50 1.19 -28.84
CA VAL A 202 56.61 0.41 -29.40
C VAL A 202 57.89 1.21 -29.14
N ARG A 203 58.78 0.66 -28.32
CA ARG A 203 60.23 0.87 -28.38
C ARG A 203 60.90 -0.41 -27.90
#